data_AF-A0A7X9KPA7-F1
#
_entry.id   AF-A0A7X9KPA7-F1
#
_cell.length_a   1.000
_cell.length_b   1.000
_cell.length_c   1.000
_cell.angle_alpha   90.00
_cell.angle_beta   90.00
_cell.angle_gamma   90.00
#
_symmetry.space_group_name_H-M   'P 1'
#
loop_
_entity.id
_entity.type
_entity.pdbx_description
1 polymer ?
#
loop_
_entity_poly.entity_id
_entity_poly.type
_entity_poly.pdbx_seq_one_letter_code
_entity_poly.pdbx_strand_id
1 'polypeptide(L)' 'DFYKAIIAHFEKMKGVKTIAPADINLCFFTNSINDAINYLKEKSIVEFKLSYKVDKKRWWMFEGR' A
#
# COMPACT_ATOMS: atom_id res chain seq x y z
N ASP A 1 -13.02 -2.39 -14.85
CA ASP A 1 -14.03 -3.48 -14.88
C ASP A 1 -13.67 -4.71 -14.08
N PHE A 2 -12.44 -5.21 -14.15
CA PHE A 2 -12.01 -6.42 -13.45
C PHE A 2 -12.39 -6.48 -11.95
N TYR A 3 -12.16 -5.38 -11.20
CA TYR A 3 -12.42 -5.34 -9.76
C TYR A 3 -13.89 -5.10 -9.35
N LYS A 4 -14.83 -5.01 -10.29
CA LYS A 4 -16.27 -4.74 -9.99
C LYS A 4 -16.86 -5.76 -9.01
N ALA A 5 -16.54 -7.05 -9.19
CA ALA A 5 -17.05 -8.11 -8.32
C ALA A 5 -16.54 -7.97 -6.87
N ILE A 6 -15.28 -7.57 -6.70
CA ILE A 6 -14.68 -7.34 -5.37
C ILE A 6 -15.32 -6.12 -4.70
N ILE A 7 -15.50 -5.03 -5.43
CA ILE A 7 -16.16 -3.81 -4.91
C ILE A 7 -17.60 -4.13 -4.47
N ALA A 8 -18.34 -4.89 -5.27
CA ALA A 8 -19.69 -5.32 -4.91
C ALA A 8 -19.70 -6.21 -3.65
N HIS A 9 -18.70 -7.08 -3.49
CA HIS A 9 -18.55 -7.88 -2.28
C HIS A 9 -18.27 -7.03 -1.04
N PHE A 10 -17.45 -5.98 -1.16
CA PHE A 10 -17.19 -5.03 -0.07
C PHE A 10 -18.46 -4.29 0.35
N GLU A 11 -19.28 -3.81 -0.58
CA GLU A 11 -20.57 -3.18 -0.24
C GLU A 11 -21.54 -4.15 0.44
N LYS A 12 -21.56 -5.42 0.02
CA LYS A 12 -22.33 -6.46 0.72
C LYS A 12 -21.86 -6.61 2.16
N MET A 13 -20.54 -6.75 2.38
CA MET A 13 -19.95 -6.90 3.71
C MET A 13 -20.23 -5.70 4.62
N LYS A 14 -20.16 -4.48 4.09
CA LYS A 14 -20.55 -3.26 4.80
C LYS A 14 -22.04 -3.29 5.18
N GLY A 15 -22.92 -3.70 4.26
CA GLY A 15 -24.36 -3.81 4.51
C GLY A 15 -24.72 -4.79 5.61
N VAL A 16 -24.03 -5.93 5.67
CA VAL A 16 -24.20 -6.94 6.75
C VAL A 16 -23.32 -6.67 7.98
N LYS A 17 -22.62 -5.53 8.02
CA LYS A 17 -21.78 -5.05 9.13
C LYS A 17 -20.64 -5.99 9.53
N THR A 18 -20.09 -6.75 8.58
CA THR A 18 -18.89 -7.57 8.82
C THR A 18 -17.59 -6.77 8.69
N ILE A 19 -17.66 -5.59 8.07
CA ILE A 19 -16.59 -4.59 8.03
C ILE A 19 -17.16 -3.23 8.42
N ALA A 20 -16.32 -2.32 8.92
CA ALA A 20 -16.73 -0.95 9.16
C ALA A 20 -16.95 -0.22 7.82
N PRO A 21 -17.86 0.77 7.75
CA PRO A 21 -18.05 1.55 6.53
C PRO A 21 -16.77 2.24 6.03
N ALA A 22 -15.86 2.57 6.95
CA ALA A 22 -14.58 3.19 6.64
C ALA A 22 -13.58 2.22 5.99
N ASP A 23 -13.74 0.90 6.16
CA ASP A 23 -12.79 -0.10 5.66
C ASP A 23 -12.77 -0.16 4.13
N ILE A 24 -13.83 0.31 3.46
CA ILE A 24 -13.86 0.45 2.00
C ILE A 24 -12.76 1.38 1.49
N ASN A 25 -12.34 2.35 2.31
CA ASN A 25 -11.30 3.32 1.96
C ASN A 25 -9.88 2.75 2.06
N LEU A 26 -9.71 1.53 2.57
CA LEU A 26 -8.41 0.86 2.66
C LEU A 26 -7.87 0.42 1.28
N CYS A 27 -8.74 0.37 0.27
CA CYS A 27 -8.39 -0.04 -1.08
C CYS A 27 -8.55 1.13 -2.05
N PHE A 28 -7.53 1.35 -2.90
CA PHE A 28 -7.56 2.33 -3.97
C PHE A 28 -7.60 1.62 -5.33
N PHE A 29 -8.69 1.81 -6.07
CA PHE A 29 -8.88 1.22 -7.41
C PHE A 29 -8.83 2.31 -8.48
N THR A 30 -7.95 2.14 -9.47
CA THR A 30 -7.84 3.04 -10.61
C THR A 30 -7.47 2.26 -11.88
N ASN A 31 -7.83 2.81 -13.04
CA ASN A 31 -7.37 2.32 -14.35
C ASN A 31 -6.14 3.12 -14.86
N SER A 32 -5.68 4.12 -14.10
CA SER A 32 -4.54 4.97 -14.43
C SER A 32 -3.31 4.52 -13.65
N ILE A 33 -2.24 4.17 -14.36
CA ILE A 33 -0.95 3.84 -13.75
C ILE A 33 -0.41 5.04 -12.97
N ASN A 34 -0.55 6.25 -13.52
CA ASN A 34 -0.06 7.48 -12.88
C ASN A 34 -0.76 7.73 -11.54
N ASP A 35 -2.07 7.51 -11.47
CA ASP A 35 -2.84 7.71 -10.24
C ASP A 35 -2.41 6.69 -9.17
N ALA A 36 -2.20 5.44 -9.56
CA ALA A 36 -1.73 4.39 -8.66
C ALA A 36 -0.34 4.71 -8.09
N ILE A 37 0.59 5.15 -8.94
CA ILE A 37 1.94 5.55 -8.52
C ILE A 37 1.89 6.76 -7.59
N ASN A 38 1.09 7.77 -7.92
CA ASN A 38 0.95 8.98 -7.10
C ASN A 38 0.34 8.65 -5.73
N TYR A 39 -0.69 7.79 -5.70
CA TYR A 39 -1.29 7.32 -4.45
C TYR A 39 -0.25 6.59 -3.57
N LEU A 40 0.55 5.69 -4.15
CA LEU A 40 1.61 4.99 -3.40
C LEU A 40 2.68 5.93 -2.84
N LYS A 41 3.10 6.93 -3.63
CA LYS A 41 4.08 7.94 -3.17
C LYS A 41 3.56 8.70 -1.97
N GLU A 42 2.35 9.25 -2.06
CA GLU A 42 1.80 10.14 -1.03
C GLU A 42 1.30 9.36 0.19
N LYS A 43 0.42 8.36 -0.04
CA LYS A 43 -0.31 7.64 1.02
C LYS A 43 0.44 6.44 1.59
N SER A 44 1.58 6.07 1.01
CA SER A 44 2.41 4.99 1.55
C SER A 44 3.82 5.46 1.88
N ILE A 45 4.56 6.01 0.91
CA ILE A 45 5.97 6.34 1.14
C ILE A 45 6.12 7.58 2.03
N VAL A 46 5.48 8.69 1.67
CA VAL A 46 5.60 9.96 2.40
C VAL A 46 4.94 9.85 3.77
N GLU A 47 3.68 9.39 3.81
CA GLU A 47 2.91 9.28 5.05
C GLU A 47 3.58 8.39 6.11
N PHE A 48 4.13 7.24 5.70
CA PHE A 48 4.83 6.33 6.62
C PHE A 48 6.34 6.51 6.68
N LYS A 49 6.88 7.53 5.99
CA LYS A 49 8.33 7.83 5.92
C LYS A 49 9.18 6.63 5.52
N LEU A 50 8.70 5.86 4.54
CA LEU A 50 9.39 4.67 4.07
C LEU A 50 10.68 5.08 3.35
N SER A 51 11.75 4.34 3.61
CA SER A 51 13.05 4.54 2.96
C SER A 51 13.63 3.19 2.56
N TYR A 52 14.50 3.21 1.55
CA TYR A 52 15.23 2.01 1.18
C TYR A 52 16.08 1.53 2.34
N LYS A 53 16.07 0.23 2.58
CA LYS A 53 16.98 -0.40 3.53
C LYS A 53 18.40 -0.17 3.04
N VAL A 54 19.19 0.56 3.83
CA VAL A 54 20.62 0.71 3.58
C VAL A 54 21.33 -0.45 4.27
N ASP A 55 21.96 -1.33 3.49
CA ASP A 55 22.83 -2.36 4.04
C ASP A 55 24.07 -1.69 4.63
N LYS A 56 24.18 -1.71 5.96
CA LYS A 56 25.36 -1.20 6.65
C LYS A 56 26.55 -2.07 6.30
N LYS A 57 27.49 -1.55 5.51
CA LYS A 57 28.77 -2.23 5.26
C LYS A 57 29.45 -2.50 6.60
N ARG A 58 29.76 -3.77 6.83
CA ARG A 58 30.47 -4.27 8.01
C ARG A 58 31.93 -3.82 7.93
N TRP A 59 32.22 -2.65 8.53
CA TRP A 59 33.55 -2.01 8.56
C TRP A 59 34.68 -2.92 9.07
N TRP A 60 34.39 -3.81 10.02
CA TRP A 60 35.32 -4.82 10.56
C TRP A 60 35.81 -5.89 9.55
N MET A 61 35.20 -6.04 8.37
CA MET A 61 35.70 -6.99 7.36
C MET A 61 36.89 -6.47 6.55
N PHE A 62 37.43 -5.29 6.88
CA PHE A 62 38.61 -4.70 6.23
C PHE A 62 39.84 -4.60 7.14
N GLU A 63 39.80 -5.07 8.40
CA GLU A 63 40.94 -5.02 9.33
C GLU A 63 41.92 -6.20 9.22
N GLY A 64 41.80 -7.04 8.18
CA GLY A 64 42.59 -8.28 8.03
C GLY A 64 43.44 -8.39 6.77
N ARG A 65 43.89 -7.27 6.18
CA ARG A 65 44.89 -7.28 5.09
C ARG A 65 46.12 -6.48 5.48
#